data_AF-A0A821BNJ5-F1
#
_entry.id   AF-A0A821BNJ5-F1
#
_cell.length_a   1.000
_cell.length_b   1.000
_cell.length_c   1.000
_cell.angle_alpha   90.00
_cell.angle_beta   90.00
_cell.angle_gamma   90.00
#
_symmetry.space_group_name_H-M   'P 1'
#
loop_
_entity.id
_entity.type
_entity.pdbx_description
1 polymer ?
#
loop_
_entity_poly.entity_id
_entity_poly.type
_entity_poly.pdbx_seq_one_letter_code
_entity_poly.pdbx_strand_id
1 'polypeptide(L)'
;MNDQLATLITQLKERRAVTYQDRIKSLDIRDEIWRKYVELNKGSSFDANAAQRTGLCHDMCCERERLTREIQRLFKSYELDPDTRSLNHSLMITEYSRASADQAMPTPYDLRSGPVLLHTMNYLITNIMDKFDQEREQGDWYNFLWDRLRAIRKELTQQHLRDEIAIEILEQCARFHIFCSAFLSEHSRDLFDPKLNDKMLIDCLNQLRECYLAHKQQNNIQSLRNVAEFSSYMLLMNLKEDNETLL
;
A
#
# COMPACT_ATOMS: atom_id res chain seq x y z
N MET A 1 15.41 33.14 -4.45
CA MET A 1 14.85 32.06 -3.61
C MET A 1 13.75 32.69 -2.77
N ASN A 2 12.50 32.21 -2.86
CA ASN A 2 11.33 32.87 -2.25
C ASN A 2 11.50 32.99 -0.71
N ASP A 3 11.40 34.20 -0.14
CA ASP A 3 11.64 34.48 1.29
C ASP A 3 10.82 33.59 2.24
N GLN A 4 9.62 33.19 1.80
CA GLN A 4 8.77 32.26 2.56
C GLN A 4 9.36 30.85 2.67
N LEU A 5 9.98 30.34 1.61
CA LEU A 5 10.59 29.00 1.61
C LEU A 5 11.83 28.98 2.52
N ALA A 6 12.65 30.03 2.45
CA ALA A 6 13.80 30.19 3.33
C ALA A 6 13.38 30.24 4.81
N THR A 7 12.29 30.95 5.11
CA THR A 7 11.73 31.03 6.47
C THR A 7 11.30 29.66 7.00
N LEU A 8 10.56 28.87 6.21
CA LEU A 8 10.13 27.52 6.62
C LEU A 8 11.32 26.57 6.82
N ILE A 9 12.34 26.64 5.96
CA ILE A 9 13.56 25.82 6.10
C ILE A 9 14.30 26.17 7.41
N THR A 10 14.45 27.45 7.72
CA THR A 10 15.05 27.89 8.99
C THR A 10 14.22 27.41 10.18
N GLN A 11 12.89 27.59 10.12
CA GLN A 11 11.98 27.12 11.16
C GLN A 11 12.11 25.60 11.40
N LEU A 12 12.22 24.79 10.34
CA LEU A 12 12.40 23.34 10.48
C LEU A 12 13.75 22.99 11.11
N LYS A 13 14.84 23.68 10.71
CA LYS A 13 16.20 23.43 11.23
C LYS A 13 16.34 23.77 12.71
N GLU A 14 15.68 24.81 13.18
CA GLU A 14 15.77 25.28 14.57
C GLU A 14 14.84 24.49 15.51
N ARG A 15 13.86 23.76 14.97
CA ARG A 15 12.85 23.05 15.75
C ARG A 15 13.42 21.82 16.45
N ARG A 16 13.16 21.70 17.75
CA ARG A 16 13.40 20.47 18.53
C ARG A 16 12.10 19.68 18.65
N ALA A 17 12.08 18.45 18.17
CA ALA A 17 10.92 17.57 18.20
C ALA A 17 11.05 16.50 19.29
N VAL A 18 10.56 16.80 20.50
CA VAL A 18 10.68 15.92 21.68
C VAL A 18 9.50 14.96 21.76
N THR A 19 8.28 15.47 21.61
CA THR A 19 7.05 14.66 21.65
C THR A 19 6.65 14.16 20.26
N TYR A 20 5.77 13.15 20.19
CA TYR A 20 5.20 12.69 18.91
C TYR A 20 4.42 13.81 18.20
N GLN A 21 3.70 14.65 18.94
CA GLN A 21 3.02 15.83 18.39
C GLN A 21 4.01 16.84 17.81
N ASP A 22 5.17 17.05 18.44
CA ASP A 22 6.20 17.94 17.90
C ASP A 22 6.81 17.38 16.63
N ARG A 23 7.00 16.06 16.56
CA ARG A 23 7.48 15.37 15.35
C ARG A 23 6.49 15.53 14.20
N ILE A 24 5.19 15.32 14.42
CA ILE A 24 4.16 15.57 13.39
C ILE A 24 4.22 17.01 12.89
N LYS A 25 4.33 18.00 13.77
CA LYS A 25 4.47 19.41 13.36
C LYS A 25 5.73 19.66 12.52
N SER A 26 6.82 18.94 12.77
CA SER A 26 8.01 18.99 11.90
C SER A 26 7.73 18.40 10.52
N LEU A 27 6.95 17.31 10.44
CA LEU A 27 6.51 16.74 9.16
C LEU A 27 5.59 17.70 8.40
N ASP A 28 4.69 18.40 9.08
CA ASP A 28 3.81 19.40 8.45
C ASP A 28 4.61 20.52 7.77
N ILE A 29 5.65 21.03 8.46
CA ILE A 29 6.55 22.04 7.89
C ILE A 29 7.33 21.47 6.70
N ARG A 30 7.86 20.25 6.80
CA ARG A 30 8.56 19.57 5.69
C ARG A 30 7.65 19.44 4.47
N ASP A 31 6.40 19.05 4.67
CA ASP A 31 5.44 18.86 3.60
C ASP A 31 5.01 20.20 2.98
N GLU A 32 4.92 21.27 3.77
CA GLU A 32 4.71 22.63 3.27
C GLU A 32 5.89 23.12 2.41
N ILE A 33 7.13 22.89 2.88
CA ILE A 33 8.36 23.17 2.10
C ILE A 33 8.29 22.44 0.76
N TRP A 34 7.94 21.15 0.77
CA TRP A 34 7.81 20.35 -0.46
C TRP A 34 6.76 20.95 -1.41
N ARG A 35 5.56 21.25 -0.92
CA ARG A 35 4.48 21.82 -1.76
C ARG A 35 4.89 23.15 -2.38
N LYS A 36 5.48 24.07 -1.60
CA LYS A 36 5.98 25.34 -2.11
C LYS A 36 7.12 25.16 -3.11
N TYR A 37 8.03 24.21 -2.86
CA TYR A 37 9.09 23.87 -3.80
C TYR A 37 8.53 23.39 -5.14
N VAL A 38 7.56 22.46 -5.11
CA VAL A 38 6.89 21.96 -6.31
C VAL A 38 6.18 23.09 -7.05
N GLU A 39 5.46 23.96 -6.34
CA GLU A 39 4.75 25.10 -6.91
C GLU A 39 5.69 26.08 -7.62
N LEU A 40 6.81 26.44 -6.98
CA LEU A 40 7.82 27.35 -7.53
C LEU A 40 8.50 26.80 -8.80
N ASN A 41 8.55 25.48 -8.94
CA ASN A 41 9.19 24.82 -10.08
C ASN A 41 8.18 24.35 -11.15
N LYS A 42 6.88 24.70 -11.04
CA LYS A 42 5.89 24.41 -12.09
C LYS A 42 6.29 25.09 -13.41
N GLY A 43 6.32 24.32 -14.49
CA GLY A 43 6.67 24.81 -15.83
C GLY A 43 8.18 24.89 -16.11
N SER A 44 9.02 24.45 -15.17
CA SER A 44 10.44 24.21 -15.43
C SER A 44 10.69 22.81 -16.03
N SER A 45 11.94 22.43 -16.28
CA SER A 45 12.31 21.06 -16.66
C SER A 45 12.07 20.01 -15.56
N PHE A 46 11.71 20.45 -14.35
CA PHE A 46 11.35 19.59 -13.23
C PHE A 46 9.96 18.98 -13.44
N ASP A 47 9.88 17.65 -13.55
CA ASP A 47 8.61 16.93 -13.57
C ASP A 47 8.04 16.83 -12.15
N ALA A 48 7.30 17.87 -11.75
CA ALA A 48 6.56 17.93 -10.51
C ALA A 48 5.61 16.74 -10.30
N ASN A 49 5.00 16.22 -11.36
CA ASN A 49 4.07 15.11 -11.27
C ASN A 49 4.81 13.79 -11.02
N ALA A 50 5.93 13.54 -11.71
CA ALA A 50 6.77 12.38 -11.42
C ALA A 50 7.36 12.46 -10.01
N ALA A 51 7.85 13.62 -9.59
CA ALA A 51 8.38 13.83 -8.26
C ALA A 51 7.34 13.59 -7.17
N GLN A 52 6.11 14.10 -7.33
CA GLN A 52 5.00 13.89 -6.40
C GLN A 52 4.59 12.42 -6.26
N ARG A 53 4.77 11.64 -7.34
CA ARG A 53 4.41 10.22 -7.42
C ARG A 53 5.55 9.28 -7.05
N THR A 54 6.75 9.77 -6.76
CA THR A 54 7.87 8.90 -6.40
C THR A 54 7.90 8.73 -4.88
N GLY A 55 7.59 7.54 -4.38
CA GLY A 55 7.63 7.25 -2.95
C GLY A 55 9.05 7.30 -2.38
N LEU A 56 9.20 7.98 -1.25
CA LEU A 56 10.47 8.18 -0.52
C LEU A 56 10.44 7.59 0.90
N CYS A 57 9.35 6.94 1.30
CA CYS A 57 9.34 6.20 2.55
C CYS A 57 10.15 4.91 2.42
N HIS A 58 11.05 4.70 3.37
CA HIS A 58 11.96 3.54 3.46
C HIS A 58 11.49 2.46 4.45
N ASP A 59 10.38 2.71 5.15
CA ASP A 59 9.83 1.82 6.17
C ASP A 59 8.54 1.14 5.68
N MET A 60 8.16 0.02 6.29
CA MET A 60 6.90 -0.68 5.97
C MET A 60 5.64 0.11 6.34
N CYS A 61 5.74 1.09 7.25
CA CYS A 61 4.69 2.05 7.58
C CYS A 61 5.25 3.46 7.47
N CYS A 62 4.56 4.41 6.84
CA CYS A 62 5.08 5.79 6.71
C CYS A 62 5.19 6.51 8.06
N GLU A 63 6.22 7.34 8.24
CA GLU A 63 6.53 7.98 9.54
C GLU A 63 5.34 8.75 10.14
N ARG A 64 4.63 9.55 9.32
CA ARG A 64 3.47 10.30 9.81
C ARG A 64 2.38 9.37 10.33
N GLU A 65 2.13 8.27 9.63
CA GLU A 65 1.14 7.29 10.07
C GLU A 65 1.58 6.64 11.38
N ARG A 66 2.85 6.21 11.50
CA ARG A 66 3.38 5.64 12.75
C ARG A 66 3.14 6.58 13.93
N LEU A 67 3.54 7.85 13.80
CA LEU A 67 3.37 8.86 14.84
C LEU A 67 1.89 9.13 15.15
N THR A 68 1.03 9.13 14.14
CA THR A 68 -0.41 9.36 14.33
C THR A 68 -1.05 8.21 15.09
N ARG A 69 -0.76 6.97 14.70
CA ARG A 69 -1.29 5.76 15.34
C ARG A 69 -0.72 5.56 16.75
N GLU A 70 0.51 5.99 16.99
CA GLU A 70 1.12 6.04 18.32
C GLU A 70 0.35 6.99 19.26
N ILE A 71 0.03 8.22 18.79
CA ILE A 71 -0.73 9.21 19.57
C ILE A 71 -2.15 8.70 19.85
N GLN A 72 -2.79 8.08 18.85
CA GLN A 72 -4.17 7.61 18.93
C GLN A 72 -4.29 6.23 19.61
N ARG A 73 -3.18 5.54 19.84
CA ARG A 73 -3.11 4.15 20.32
C ARG A 73 -3.92 3.18 19.45
N LEU A 74 -3.79 3.32 18.13
CA LEU A 74 -4.46 2.49 17.12
C LEU A 74 -3.49 1.52 16.44
N PHE A 75 -3.05 0.49 17.16
CA PHE A 75 -2.16 -0.54 16.65
C PHE A 75 -2.85 -1.91 16.56
N LYS A 76 -2.41 -2.73 15.62
CA LYS A 76 -2.90 -4.11 15.42
C LYS A 76 -1.99 -5.11 16.16
N SER A 77 -2.53 -6.28 16.49
CA SER A 77 -1.80 -7.35 17.19
C SER A 77 -0.50 -7.74 16.48
N TYR A 78 -0.49 -7.75 15.15
CA TYR A 78 0.67 -8.07 14.30
C TYR A 78 1.76 -6.98 14.28
N GLU A 79 1.51 -5.83 14.89
CA GLU A 79 2.44 -4.69 14.96
C GLU A 79 3.09 -4.55 16.34
N LEU A 80 2.77 -5.48 17.25
CA LEU A 80 3.32 -5.56 18.59
C LEU A 80 4.50 -6.53 18.63
N ASP A 81 5.49 -6.20 19.44
CA ASP A 81 6.55 -7.12 19.78
C ASP A 81 5.96 -8.38 20.46
N PRO A 82 6.33 -9.60 20.01
CA PRO A 82 5.78 -10.83 20.57
C PRO A 82 6.05 -11.00 22.07
N ASP A 83 7.21 -10.54 22.55
CA ASP A 83 7.67 -10.77 23.91
C ASP A 83 7.16 -9.68 24.86
N THR A 84 7.31 -8.41 24.48
CA THR A 84 6.97 -7.28 25.36
C THR A 84 5.53 -6.82 25.20
N ARG A 85 4.86 -7.21 24.11
CA ARG A 85 3.53 -6.73 23.70
C ARG A 85 3.47 -5.20 23.54
N SER A 86 4.62 -4.54 23.42
CA SER A 86 4.71 -3.11 23.13
C SER A 86 4.72 -2.88 21.62
N LEU A 87 4.23 -1.71 21.20
CA LEU A 87 4.28 -1.30 19.80
C LEU A 87 5.73 -1.28 19.29
N ASN A 88 5.97 -1.92 18.14
CA ASN A 88 7.26 -1.93 17.49
C ASN A 88 7.14 -1.29 16.10
N HIS A 89 7.78 -0.13 15.92
CA HIS A 89 7.73 0.62 14.66
C HIS A 89 8.27 -0.18 13.46
N SER A 90 9.15 -1.16 13.68
CA SER A 90 9.66 -2.03 12.61
C SER A 90 8.64 -3.08 12.14
N LEU A 91 7.59 -3.34 12.93
CA LEU A 91 6.52 -4.29 12.60
C LEU A 91 5.27 -3.58 12.07
N MET A 92 5.20 -2.26 12.20
CA MET A 92 4.08 -1.47 11.70
C MET A 92 4.03 -1.49 10.17
N ILE A 93 2.82 -1.62 9.62
CA ILE A 93 2.59 -1.60 8.16
C ILE A 93 1.51 -0.56 7.84
N THR A 94 1.73 0.25 6.80
CA THR A 94 0.77 1.27 6.33
C THR A 94 -0.62 0.68 6.13
N GLU A 95 -1.64 1.28 6.77
CA GLU A 95 -3.05 0.88 6.67
C GLU A 95 -3.73 1.46 5.42
N TYR A 96 -4.79 0.81 4.95
CA TYR A 96 -5.57 1.37 3.85
C TYR A 96 -6.41 2.56 4.32
N SER A 97 -6.00 3.78 3.94
CA SER A 97 -6.83 4.97 4.07
C SER A 97 -7.72 5.15 2.84
N ARG A 98 -9.03 5.31 3.02
CA ARG A 98 -9.92 5.82 1.97
C ARG A 98 -9.53 7.25 1.61
N ALA A 99 -9.65 7.62 0.34
CA ALA A 99 -9.52 9.02 -0.06
C ALA A 99 -10.77 9.78 0.38
N SER A 100 -10.61 10.94 1.02
CA SER A 100 -11.68 11.92 1.24
C SER A 100 -11.45 13.17 0.40
N ALA A 101 -12.51 13.93 0.11
CA ALA A 101 -12.40 15.16 -0.67
C ALA A 101 -11.48 16.21 -0.01
N ASP A 102 -11.41 16.19 1.33
CA ASP A 102 -10.57 17.11 2.12
C ASP A 102 -9.14 16.60 2.33
N GLN A 103 -8.84 15.35 1.92
CA GLN A 103 -7.51 14.79 2.10
C GLN A 103 -6.55 15.42 1.10
N ALA A 104 -5.55 16.15 1.60
CA ALA A 104 -4.47 16.64 0.79
C ALA A 104 -3.79 15.47 0.05
N MET A 105 -3.33 15.73 -1.19
CA MET A 105 -2.55 14.74 -1.95
C MET A 105 -1.35 14.26 -1.12
N PRO A 106 -1.09 12.94 -1.09
CA PRO A 106 0.01 12.38 -0.33
C PRO A 106 1.33 12.93 -0.87
N THR A 107 2.23 13.33 0.02
CA THR A 107 3.59 13.72 -0.36
C THR A 107 4.42 12.48 -0.71
N PRO A 108 5.57 12.62 -1.38
CA PRO A 108 6.52 11.52 -1.58
C PRO A 108 6.88 10.77 -0.30
N TYR A 109 6.94 11.47 0.84
CA TYR A 109 7.25 10.87 2.14
C TYR A 109 6.11 10.01 2.73
N ASP A 110 4.94 10.04 2.09
CA ASP A 110 3.75 9.27 2.48
C ASP A 110 3.55 8.02 1.67
N LEU A 111 4.45 7.79 0.72
CA LEU A 111 4.40 6.68 -0.21
C LEU A 111 5.70 5.89 -0.03
N ARG A 112 5.57 4.59 0.20
CA ARG A 112 6.69 3.65 0.24
C ARG A 112 7.25 3.49 -1.16
N SER A 113 8.57 3.53 -1.30
CA SER A 113 9.20 3.29 -2.60
C SER A 113 8.87 1.88 -3.12
N GLY A 114 8.94 1.66 -4.44
CA GLY A 114 8.70 0.34 -5.06
C GLY A 114 9.44 -0.82 -4.36
N PRO A 115 10.76 -0.72 -4.11
CA PRO A 115 11.51 -1.75 -3.37
C PRO A 115 10.97 -2.01 -1.96
N VAL A 116 10.48 -0.96 -1.27
CA VAL A 116 9.93 -1.09 0.09
C VAL A 116 8.53 -1.71 0.05
N LEU A 117 7.73 -1.44 -0.98
CA LEU A 117 6.46 -2.13 -1.19
C LEU A 117 6.67 -3.63 -1.38
N LEU A 118 7.67 -4.03 -2.18
CA LEU A 118 8.02 -5.44 -2.36
C LEU A 118 8.57 -6.07 -1.08
N HIS A 119 9.44 -5.36 -0.36
CA HIS A 119 9.92 -5.80 0.95
C HIS A 119 8.76 -6.03 1.92
N THR A 120 7.80 -5.10 1.96
CA THR A 120 6.61 -5.23 2.81
C THR A 120 5.77 -6.44 2.39
N MET A 121 5.56 -6.63 1.08
CA MET A 121 4.82 -7.79 0.57
C MET A 121 5.48 -9.11 0.97
N ASN A 122 6.80 -9.19 0.82
CA ASN A 122 7.58 -10.36 1.23
C ASN A 122 7.49 -10.60 2.73
N TYR A 123 7.55 -9.54 3.55
CA TYR A 123 7.35 -9.63 5.00
C TYR A 123 5.97 -10.19 5.35
N LEU A 124 4.90 -9.65 4.73
CA LEU A 124 3.53 -10.12 4.94
C LEU A 124 3.41 -11.61 4.64
N ILE A 125 3.95 -12.07 3.50
CA ILE A 125 3.90 -13.47 3.09
C ILE A 125 4.61 -14.36 4.12
N THR A 126 5.88 -14.07 4.41
CA THR A 126 6.72 -14.96 5.23
C THR A 126 6.42 -14.93 6.71
N ASN A 127 5.95 -13.80 7.25
CA ASN A 127 5.82 -13.62 8.70
C ASN A 127 4.38 -13.70 9.20
N ILE A 128 3.40 -13.54 8.31
CA ILE A 128 1.97 -13.42 8.68
C ILE A 128 1.09 -14.37 7.87
N MET A 129 1.17 -14.35 6.53
CA MET A 129 0.33 -15.22 5.69
C MET A 129 0.61 -16.70 5.94
N ASP A 130 1.87 -17.09 6.05
CA ASP A 130 2.30 -18.49 6.23
C ASP A 130 1.92 -19.10 7.60
N LYS A 131 1.39 -18.29 8.53
CA LYS A 131 0.97 -18.73 9.87
C LYS A 131 -0.54 -18.96 9.98
N PHE A 132 -1.26 -18.99 8.85
CA PHE A 132 -2.73 -19.07 8.81
C PHE A 132 -3.33 -20.23 9.61
N ASP A 133 -2.61 -21.34 9.76
CA ASP A 133 -3.02 -22.54 10.50
C ASP A 133 -2.83 -22.41 12.03
N GLN A 134 -1.98 -21.49 12.46
CA GLN A 134 -1.70 -21.19 13.87
C GLN A 134 -2.59 -20.08 14.42
N GLU A 135 -3.24 -19.31 13.55
CA GLU A 135 -4.11 -18.19 13.92
C GLU A 135 -5.46 -18.69 14.43
N ARG A 136 -5.75 -18.40 15.70
CA ARG A 136 -7.04 -18.73 16.32
C ARG A 136 -8.18 -17.89 15.75
N GLU A 137 -7.88 -16.64 15.41
CA GLU A 137 -8.84 -15.64 14.92
C GLU A 137 -8.62 -15.43 13.41
N GLN A 138 -9.05 -16.37 12.59
CA GLN A 138 -8.84 -16.34 11.14
C GLN A 138 -9.46 -15.09 10.47
N GLY A 139 -10.52 -14.53 11.05
CA GLY A 139 -11.11 -13.27 10.62
C GLY A 139 -10.18 -12.07 10.79
N ASP A 140 -9.52 -11.96 11.94
CA ASP A 140 -8.57 -10.88 12.21
C ASP A 140 -7.32 -10.99 11.33
N TRP A 141 -6.83 -12.21 11.14
CA TRP A 141 -5.75 -12.52 10.20
C TRP A 141 -6.09 -12.07 8.77
N TYR A 142 -7.25 -12.49 8.26
CA TYR A 142 -7.73 -12.11 6.93
C TYR A 142 -7.91 -10.59 6.82
N ASN A 143 -8.59 -9.96 7.77
CA ASN A 143 -8.87 -8.52 7.75
C ASN A 143 -7.59 -7.69 7.78
N PHE A 144 -6.60 -8.10 8.56
CA PHE A 144 -5.29 -7.44 8.60
C PHE A 144 -4.60 -7.49 7.23
N LEU A 145 -4.46 -8.69 6.66
CA LEU A 145 -3.80 -8.89 5.37
C LEU A 145 -4.57 -8.19 4.24
N TRP A 146 -5.89 -8.33 4.21
CA TRP A 146 -6.77 -7.66 3.26
C TRP A 146 -6.57 -6.14 3.26
N ASP A 147 -6.48 -5.54 4.45
CA ASP A 147 -6.23 -4.10 4.60
C ASP A 147 -4.84 -3.70 4.08
N ARG A 148 -3.79 -4.40 4.51
CA ARG A 148 -2.40 -4.06 4.14
C ARG A 148 -2.12 -4.28 2.65
N LEU A 149 -2.66 -5.34 2.05
CA LEU A 149 -2.57 -5.60 0.61
C LEU A 149 -3.27 -4.52 -0.21
N ARG A 150 -4.44 -4.07 0.26
CA ARG A 150 -5.16 -2.97 -0.37
C ARG A 150 -4.39 -1.65 -0.28
N ALA A 151 -3.70 -1.39 0.84
CA ALA A 151 -2.81 -0.24 0.99
C ALA A 151 -1.64 -0.29 -0.01
N ILE A 152 -0.95 -1.43 -0.11
CA ILE A 152 0.15 -1.64 -1.07
C ILE A 152 -0.32 -1.37 -2.51
N ARG A 153 -1.45 -1.98 -2.92
CA ARG A 153 -2.00 -1.80 -4.27
C ARG A 153 -2.42 -0.37 -4.58
N LYS A 154 -2.95 0.34 -3.57
CA LYS A 154 -3.27 1.77 -3.66
C LYS A 154 -1.99 2.58 -3.92
N GLU A 155 -0.90 2.30 -3.21
CA GLU A 155 0.39 2.98 -3.40
C GLU A 155 0.99 2.69 -4.78
N LEU A 156 0.90 1.46 -5.30
CA LEU A 156 1.30 1.16 -6.69
C LEU A 156 0.55 2.06 -7.69
N THR A 157 -0.76 2.22 -7.49
CA THR A 157 -1.60 3.08 -8.34
C THR A 157 -1.19 4.55 -8.22
N GLN A 158 -1.03 5.05 -6.99
CA GLN A 158 -0.66 6.45 -6.74
C GLN A 158 0.70 6.79 -7.38
N GLN A 159 1.64 5.87 -7.31
CA GLN A 159 2.98 6.03 -7.87
C GLN A 159 3.08 5.70 -9.36
N HIS A 160 2.00 5.18 -9.97
CA HIS A 160 1.97 4.71 -11.37
C HIS A 160 3.01 3.64 -11.68
N LEU A 161 3.32 2.78 -10.71
CA LEU A 161 4.24 1.67 -10.87
C LEU A 161 3.59 0.56 -11.71
N ARG A 162 4.28 0.12 -12.76
CA ARG A 162 3.86 -0.93 -13.71
C ARG A 162 5.00 -1.84 -14.13
N ASP A 163 6.11 -1.76 -13.41
CA ASP A 163 7.32 -2.54 -13.64
C ASP A 163 7.20 -3.95 -13.05
N GLU A 164 8.27 -4.74 -13.15
CA GLU A 164 8.31 -6.12 -12.66
C GLU A 164 8.05 -6.21 -11.15
N ILE A 165 8.44 -5.19 -10.38
CA ILE A 165 8.12 -5.08 -8.95
C ILE A 165 6.61 -5.02 -8.72
N ALA A 166 5.91 -4.13 -9.44
CA ALA A 166 4.47 -4.01 -9.33
C ALA A 166 3.76 -5.31 -9.76
N ILE A 167 4.25 -5.95 -10.82
CA ILE A 167 3.75 -7.24 -11.31
C ILE A 167 3.88 -8.31 -10.22
N GLU A 168 5.06 -8.52 -9.65
CA GLU A 168 5.30 -9.53 -8.62
C GLU A 168 4.38 -9.36 -7.41
N ILE A 169 4.24 -8.12 -6.92
CA ILE A 169 3.35 -7.80 -5.79
C ILE A 169 1.88 -8.14 -6.12
N LEU A 170 1.41 -7.77 -7.31
CA LEU A 170 0.02 -7.99 -7.72
C LEU A 170 -0.29 -9.47 -7.93
N GLU A 171 0.67 -10.23 -8.46
CA GLU A 171 0.56 -11.68 -8.58
C GLU A 171 0.41 -12.35 -7.20
N GLN A 172 1.26 -11.99 -6.25
CA GLN A 172 1.19 -12.50 -4.88
C GLN A 172 -0.13 -12.08 -4.18
N CYS A 173 -0.60 -10.85 -4.39
CA CYS A 173 -1.87 -10.37 -3.85
C CYS A 173 -3.07 -11.16 -4.40
N ALA A 174 -3.09 -11.44 -5.70
CA ALA A 174 -4.15 -12.24 -6.32
C ALA A 174 -4.15 -13.68 -5.79
N ARG A 175 -2.98 -14.31 -5.63
CA ARG A 175 -2.87 -15.65 -5.00
C ARG A 175 -3.42 -15.68 -3.59
N PHE A 176 -3.16 -14.65 -2.78
CA PHE A 176 -3.74 -14.55 -1.43
C PHE A 176 -5.28 -14.54 -1.46
N HIS A 177 -5.90 -13.73 -2.32
CA HIS A 177 -7.35 -13.69 -2.40
C HIS A 177 -7.96 -15.01 -2.93
N ILE A 178 -7.32 -15.65 -3.91
CA ILE A 178 -7.73 -16.98 -4.40
C ILE A 178 -7.64 -18.02 -3.28
N PHE A 179 -6.55 -18.02 -2.51
CA PHE A 179 -6.40 -18.89 -1.35
C PHE A 179 -7.52 -18.67 -0.34
N CYS A 180 -7.81 -17.42 0.04
CA CYS A 180 -8.86 -17.09 1.00
C CYS A 180 -10.25 -17.51 0.51
N SER A 181 -10.54 -17.39 -0.80
CA SER A 181 -11.81 -17.87 -1.37
C SER A 181 -12.05 -19.37 -1.13
N ALA A 182 -11.00 -20.18 -1.09
CA ALA A 182 -11.11 -21.61 -0.76
C ALA A 182 -11.06 -21.84 0.76
N PHE A 183 -10.02 -21.33 1.42
CA PHE A 183 -9.73 -21.56 2.83
C PHE A 183 -10.83 -21.07 3.78
N LEU A 184 -11.43 -19.92 3.47
CA LEU A 184 -12.46 -19.30 4.32
C LEU A 184 -13.89 -19.56 3.82
N SER A 185 -14.07 -20.39 2.80
CA SER A 185 -15.38 -20.63 2.14
C SER A 185 -16.46 -21.17 3.08
N GLU A 186 -16.08 -21.95 4.09
CA GLU A 186 -17.00 -22.56 5.06
C GLU A 186 -17.23 -21.70 6.31
N HIS A 187 -16.56 -20.55 6.42
CA HIS A 187 -16.71 -19.64 7.55
C HIS A 187 -17.96 -18.76 7.44
N SER A 188 -18.38 -18.16 8.55
CA SER A 188 -19.53 -17.26 8.57
C SER A 188 -19.26 -16.00 7.74
N ARG A 189 -20.33 -15.42 7.19
CA ARG A 189 -20.24 -14.17 6.40
C ARG A 189 -19.77 -12.96 7.21
N ASP A 190 -19.94 -13.01 8.52
CA ASP A 190 -19.45 -11.98 9.43
C ASP A 190 -17.91 -12.01 9.55
N LEU A 191 -17.31 -13.19 9.39
CA LEU A 191 -15.86 -13.39 9.41
C LEU A 191 -15.25 -13.14 8.02
N PHE A 192 -15.87 -13.69 6.98
CA PHE A 192 -15.39 -13.60 5.61
C PHE A 192 -16.56 -13.31 4.65
N ASP A 193 -16.50 -12.18 3.96
CA ASP A 193 -17.43 -11.86 2.87
C ASP A 193 -16.81 -12.28 1.52
N PRO A 194 -17.30 -13.37 0.89
CA PRO A 194 -16.75 -13.86 -0.38
C PRO A 194 -16.91 -12.84 -1.50
N LYS A 195 -17.98 -12.04 -1.49
CA LYS A 195 -18.22 -11.03 -2.53
C LYS A 195 -17.22 -9.89 -2.42
N LEU A 196 -16.89 -9.47 -1.21
CA LEU A 196 -15.87 -8.45 -0.98
C LEU A 196 -14.48 -8.97 -1.38
N ASN A 197 -14.17 -10.23 -1.07
CA ASN A 197 -12.92 -10.86 -1.50
C ASN A 197 -12.82 -10.96 -3.03
N ASP A 198 -13.87 -11.44 -3.69
CA ASP A 198 -13.94 -11.54 -5.15
C ASP A 198 -13.76 -10.17 -5.81
N LYS A 199 -14.40 -9.13 -5.26
CA LYS A 199 -14.20 -7.76 -5.74
C LYS A 199 -12.73 -7.33 -5.63
N MET A 200 -12.07 -7.60 -4.50
CA MET A 200 -10.64 -7.26 -4.37
C MET A 200 -9.76 -8.05 -5.34
N LEU A 201 -10.08 -9.32 -5.58
CA LEU A 201 -9.40 -10.16 -6.57
C LEU A 201 -9.57 -9.60 -7.99
N ILE A 202 -10.80 -9.27 -8.39
CA ILE A 202 -11.10 -8.68 -9.71
C ILE A 202 -10.36 -7.37 -9.90
N ASP A 203 -10.41 -6.47 -8.90
CA ASP A 203 -9.67 -5.21 -8.94
C ASP A 203 -8.15 -5.47 -9.07
N CYS A 204 -7.63 -6.52 -8.42
CA CYS A 204 -6.21 -6.89 -8.46
C CYS A 204 -5.80 -7.39 -9.84
N LEU A 205 -6.58 -8.32 -10.39
CA LEU A 205 -6.35 -8.89 -11.70
C LEU A 205 -6.46 -7.84 -12.81
N ASN A 206 -7.41 -6.91 -12.71
CA ASN A 206 -7.51 -5.79 -13.64
C ASN A 206 -6.25 -4.91 -13.59
N GLN A 207 -5.77 -4.57 -12.38
CA GLN A 207 -4.52 -3.82 -12.22
C GLN A 207 -3.30 -4.56 -12.79
N LEU A 208 -3.23 -5.88 -12.56
CA LEU A 208 -2.16 -6.74 -13.10
C LEU A 208 -2.21 -6.80 -14.63
N ARG A 209 -3.42 -6.89 -15.23
CA ARG A 209 -3.61 -6.87 -16.68
C ARG A 209 -3.04 -5.59 -17.29
N GLU A 210 -3.30 -4.43 -16.69
CA GLU A 210 -2.74 -3.16 -17.16
C GLU A 210 -1.21 -3.13 -17.07
N CYS A 211 -0.61 -3.76 -16.05
CA CYS A 211 0.83 -3.90 -15.94
C CYS A 211 1.40 -4.81 -17.03
N TYR A 212 0.79 -5.97 -17.30
CA TYR A 212 1.20 -6.84 -18.40
C TYR A 212 1.08 -6.16 -19.77
N LEU A 213 0.01 -5.40 -20.02
CA LEU A 213 -0.15 -4.64 -21.26
C LEU A 213 0.95 -3.57 -21.40
N ALA A 214 1.26 -2.85 -20.32
CA ALA A 214 2.36 -1.87 -20.32
C ALA A 214 3.72 -2.54 -20.56
N HIS A 215 4.00 -3.66 -19.89
CA HIS A 215 5.25 -4.41 -20.09
C HIS A 215 5.38 -4.93 -21.51
N LYS A 216 4.30 -5.45 -22.11
CA LYS A 216 4.29 -5.91 -23.51
C LYS A 216 4.60 -4.79 -24.52
N GLN A 217 4.23 -3.54 -24.23
CA GLN A 217 4.53 -2.41 -25.09
C GLN A 217 6.02 -2.02 -25.07
N GLN A 218 6.70 -2.28 -23.96
CA GLN A 218 8.10 -1.87 -23.73
C GLN A 218 9.09 -3.03 -23.90
N ASN A 219 8.65 -4.26 -23.62
CA ASN A 219 9.46 -5.47 -23.48
C ASN A 219 8.73 -6.68 -24.09
N ASN A 220 9.41 -7.82 -24.16
CA ASN A 220 8.77 -9.08 -24.55
C ASN A 220 7.95 -9.67 -23.38
N ILE A 221 6.63 -9.81 -23.55
CA ILE A 221 5.73 -10.41 -22.55
C ILE A 221 6.15 -11.83 -22.13
N GLN A 222 6.83 -12.58 -23.00
CA GLN A 222 7.31 -13.93 -22.71
C GLN A 222 8.43 -13.97 -21.66
N SER A 223 9.00 -12.80 -21.29
CA SER A 223 9.94 -12.70 -20.16
C SER A 223 9.27 -12.90 -18.80
N LEU A 224 7.95 -12.68 -18.73
CA LEU A 224 7.17 -12.82 -17.50
C LEU A 224 6.66 -14.26 -17.36
N ARG A 225 7.05 -14.93 -16.29
CA ARG A 225 6.82 -16.39 -16.13
C ARG A 225 5.37 -16.75 -15.86
N ASN A 226 4.63 -15.88 -15.16
CA ASN A 226 3.32 -16.23 -14.60
C ASN A 226 2.14 -15.68 -15.43
N VAL A 227 2.39 -15.08 -16.60
CA VAL A 227 1.32 -14.50 -17.44
C VAL A 227 0.22 -15.50 -17.76
N ALA A 228 0.59 -16.76 -18.05
CA ALA A 228 -0.38 -17.82 -18.34
C ALA A 228 -1.28 -18.11 -17.14
N GLU A 229 -0.70 -18.26 -15.94
CA GLU A 229 -1.42 -18.49 -14.68
C GLU A 229 -2.46 -17.39 -14.43
N PHE A 230 -2.03 -16.13 -14.45
CA PHE A 230 -2.93 -15.01 -14.13
C PHE A 230 -3.94 -14.71 -15.25
N SER A 231 -3.60 -15.00 -16.51
CA SER A 231 -4.57 -14.94 -17.61
C SER A 231 -5.69 -15.96 -17.42
N SER A 232 -5.38 -17.16 -16.91
CA SER A 232 -6.41 -18.15 -16.58
C SER A 232 -7.33 -17.67 -15.46
N TYR A 233 -6.78 -17.06 -14.39
CA TYR A 233 -7.61 -16.50 -13.31
C TYR A 233 -8.52 -15.37 -13.79
N MET A 234 -8.03 -14.46 -14.64
CA MET A 234 -8.85 -13.41 -15.25
C MET A 234 -10.03 -14.00 -16.04
N LEU A 235 -9.77 -15.07 -16.80
CA LEU A 235 -10.80 -15.72 -17.62
C LEU A 235 -11.86 -16.41 -16.75
N LEU A 236 -11.44 -17.10 -15.68
CA LEU A 236 -12.35 -17.74 -14.73
C LEU A 236 -13.24 -16.74 -14.00
N MET A 237 -12.69 -15.59 -13.59
CA MET A 237 -13.48 -14.55 -12.90
C MET A 237 -14.53 -13.93 -13.82
N ASN A 238 -14.20 -13.67 -15.09
CA ASN A 238 -15.18 -13.14 -16.06
C ASN A 238 -16.33 -14.14 -16.32
N LEU A 239 -16.02 -15.44 -16.45
CA LEU A 239 -17.04 -16.47 -16.62
C LEU A 239 -18.00 -16.55 -15.43
N LYS A 240 -17.55 -16.20 -14.22
CA LYS A 240 -18.40 -16.16 -13.03
C LYS A 240 -19.38 -14.99 -13.09
N GLU A 241 -18.95 -13.80 -13.49
CA GLU A 241 -19.82 -12.61 -13.64
C GLU A 241 -20.94 -12.84 -14.67
N ASP A 242 -20.62 -13.46 -15.80
CA ASP A 242 -21.60 -13.78 -16.86
C ASP A 242 -22.67 -14.77 -16.38
N ASN A 243 -22.34 -15.65 -15.42
CA ASN A 243 -23.31 -16.60 -14.85
C ASN A 243 -24.18 -15.99 -13.75
N GLU A 244 -23.69 -14.98 -13.01
CA GLU A 244 -24.47 -14.26 -11.99
C GLU A 244 -25.52 -13.31 -12.58
N THR A 245 -25.40 -12.94 -13.85
CA THR A 245 -26.39 -12.12 -14.58
C THR A 245 -27.52 -12.94 -15.24
N LEU A 246 -27.45 -14.28 -15.17
CA LEU A 246 -28.41 -15.20 -15.77
C LEU A 246 -29.32 -15.93 -14.76
N LEU A 247 -29.25 -15.57 -13.48
CA LEU A 247 -30.10 -16.07 -12.39
C LEU A 247 -30.88 -14.92 -11.75
#